data_AF-L2GW64-F1
#
_entry.id   AF-L2GW64-F1
#
_cell.length_a   1.000
_cell.length_b   1.000
_cell.length_c   1.000
_cell.angle_alpha   90.00
_cell.angle_beta   90.00
_cell.angle_gamma   90.00
#
_symmetry.space_group_name_H-M   'P 1'
#
loop_
_entity.id
_entity.type
_entity.pdbx_description
1 polymer ?
#
loop_
_entity_poly.entity_id
_entity_poly.type
_entity_poly.pdbx_seq_one_letter_code
_entity_poly.pdbx_strand_id
1 'polypeptide(L)'
;MVNKKSSAKKALRTRKVKKSVNKLKAGNCAGVLGKSRCKKRDGAGTRMAGVQKAPDNVAKVSDVQKKCAKAGAIDPVLRSISMDKPLSNRDKIAILKNTRSLFANINSVCDCVELLYDPLLRRSLLAKVVDFMVETDVNIASEYDSLSDEEWNEIESMYPTPISNDKNKTLREQIQTFTNIFLKLDCFFKDVGIVGVFDIFEKYVFTSKTRYVQFLIYNMDPEDVLVYFLSSLKRNHALSGHYIAYFSSYLVRRKMEENLIAKAISCFFKYFKDLKSRFLYLNAAQYFLYILCFKQTYANTYETFINTLFKNDVMYLNRNIVNVFCNIHSRKGVSGFIESDISRIDLFYFDPPNISRIMKVYESNFLTFDKSKI
;
A
#
# COMPACT_ATOMS: atom_id res chain seq x y z
N MET A 1 -36.31 -66.26 8.16
CA MET A 1 -37.53 -65.84 7.41
C MET A 1 -37.65 -64.34 7.60
N VAL A 2 -37.64 -63.41 6.65
CA VAL A 2 -37.75 -63.40 5.19
C VAL A 2 -36.88 -62.23 4.67
N ASN A 3 -36.10 -62.51 3.63
CA ASN A 3 -35.40 -61.55 2.78
C ASN A 3 -36.39 -60.62 2.04
N LYS A 4 -36.03 -59.36 1.80
CA LYS A 4 -36.26 -58.76 0.45
C LYS A 4 -35.33 -57.58 0.14
N LYS A 5 -34.72 -57.72 -1.03
CA LYS A 5 -33.80 -56.84 -1.76
C LYS A 5 -34.55 -55.70 -2.48
N SER A 6 -33.73 -54.83 -3.09
CA SER A 6 -33.96 -54.00 -4.29
C SER A 6 -34.22 -52.52 -3.97
N SER A 7 -33.77 -51.53 -4.74
CA SER A 7 -32.89 -51.50 -5.92
C SER A 7 -32.47 -50.04 -6.15
N ALA A 8 -31.32 -49.86 -6.77
CA ALA A 8 -30.79 -48.58 -7.21
C ALA A 8 -31.55 -48.01 -8.42
N LYS A 9 -31.66 -46.69 -8.53
CA LYS A 9 -31.68 -45.99 -9.83
C LYS A 9 -30.92 -44.65 -9.74
N LYS A 10 -29.75 -44.65 -10.38
CA LYS A 10 -28.96 -43.48 -10.76
C LYS A 10 -29.76 -42.57 -11.70
N ALA A 11 -29.78 -41.27 -11.44
CA ALA A 11 -30.10 -40.26 -12.43
C ALA A 11 -28.84 -39.45 -12.75
N LEU A 12 -28.18 -39.82 -13.85
CA LEU A 12 -27.12 -39.05 -14.51
C LEU A 12 -27.78 -37.82 -15.16
N ARG A 13 -27.45 -36.61 -14.71
CA ARG A 13 -27.73 -35.37 -15.47
C ARG A 13 -26.48 -34.95 -16.21
N THR A 14 -26.43 -35.29 -17.48
CA THR A 14 -25.52 -34.76 -18.49
C THR A 14 -25.90 -33.30 -18.80
N ARG A 15 -25.05 -32.35 -18.43
CA ARG A 15 -25.13 -30.97 -18.96
C ARG A 15 -24.23 -30.84 -20.17
N LYS A 16 -24.86 -30.61 -21.32
CA LYS A 16 -24.23 -30.35 -22.62
C LYS A 16 -23.34 -29.10 -22.56
N VAL A 17 -22.09 -29.30 -22.95
CA VAL A 17 -21.11 -28.27 -23.29
C VAL A 17 -21.51 -27.64 -24.62
N LYS A 18 -21.70 -26.32 -24.67
CA LYS A 18 -21.67 -25.56 -25.93
C LYS A 18 -20.27 -24.96 -26.09
N LYS A 19 -19.51 -25.53 -27.04
CA LYS A 19 -18.29 -24.95 -27.60
C LYS A 19 -18.67 -23.73 -28.44
N SER A 20 -18.14 -22.57 -28.10
CA SER A 20 -17.97 -21.45 -29.03
C SER A 20 -16.48 -21.27 -29.27
N VAL A 21 -16.07 -21.59 -30.49
CA VAL A 21 -14.73 -21.40 -31.04
C VAL A 21 -14.56 -19.91 -31.34
N ASN A 22 -13.48 -19.30 -30.85
CA ASN A 22 -12.84 -18.20 -31.55
C ASN A 22 -11.31 -18.30 -31.38
N LYS A 23 -10.67 -18.69 -32.48
CA LYS A 23 -9.24 -18.55 -32.76
C LYS A 23 -8.88 -17.06 -32.75
N LEU A 24 -7.76 -16.69 -32.15
CA LEU A 24 -6.80 -15.73 -32.73
C LEU A 24 -5.44 -15.78 -32.00
N LYS A 25 -4.47 -16.31 -32.76
CA LYS A 25 -3.03 -16.00 -32.88
C LYS A 25 -2.17 -15.75 -31.64
N ALA A 26 -1.25 -16.69 -31.45
CA ALA A 26 0.00 -16.54 -30.73
C ALA A 26 0.91 -15.50 -31.40
N GLY A 27 1.57 -14.70 -30.56
CA GLY A 27 2.72 -13.86 -30.91
C GLY A 27 3.77 -14.01 -29.82
N ASN A 28 4.88 -14.66 -30.18
CA ASN A 28 6.10 -14.79 -29.39
C ASN A 28 6.62 -13.42 -28.93
N CYS A 29 7.20 -13.35 -27.73
CA CYS A 29 8.43 -12.58 -27.53
C CYS A 29 9.23 -13.16 -26.36
N ALA A 30 10.43 -13.64 -26.72
CA ALA A 30 11.47 -14.15 -25.85
C ALA A 30 12.10 -13.03 -25.00
N GLY A 31 12.73 -13.45 -23.90
CA GLY A 31 13.32 -12.58 -22.90
C GLY A 31 14.54 -11.76 -23.34
N VAL A 32 14.87 -10.76 -22.53
CA VAL A 32 16.16 -10.10 -22.52
C VAL A 32 16.55 -9.83 -21.06
N LEU A 33 17.53 -10.61 -20.58
CA LEU A 33 18.36 -10.32 -19.42
C LEU A 33 19.31 -9.16 -19.78
N GLY A 34 19.11 -7.99 -19.17
CA GLY A 34 19.98 -6.83 -19.32
C GLY A 34 20.96 -6.69 -18.15
N LYS A 35 22.16 -7.27 -18.29
CA LYS A 35 23.33 -6.98 -17.44
C LYS A 35 23.79 -5.54 -17.66
N SER A 36 23.76 -4.69 -16.64
CA SER A 36 24.46 -3.40 -16.64
C SER A 36 25.90 -3.60 -16.16
N ARG A 37 26.86 -3.43 -17.08
CA ARG A 37 28.31 -3.42 -16.81
C ARG A 37 28.74 -1.99 -16.47
N CYS A 38 29.39 -1.85 -15.32
CA CYS A 38 30.28 -0.74 -15.01
C CYS A 38 31.34 -0.56 -16.11
N LYS A 39 31.54 0.67 -16.57
CA LYS A 39 32.81 1.11 -17.15
C LYS A 39 33.23 2.43 -16.52
N LYS A 40 34.29 2.35 -15.73
CA LYS A 40 35.20 3.46 -15.41
C LYS A 40 35.79 4.03 -16.71
N ARG A 41 35.94 5.35 -16.76
CA ARG A 41 36.98 6.02 -17.54
C ARG A 41 37.42 7.27 -16.77
N ASP A 42 38.61 7.15 -16.19
CA ASP A 42 39.46 8.28 -15.83
C ASP A 42 40.19 8.78 -17.10
N GLY A 43 40.60 10.06 -17.11
CA GLY A 43 41.60 10.55 -18.06
C GLY A 43 41.45 12.02 -18.45
N ALA A 44 42.28 12.86 -17.83
CA ALA A 44 42.42 14.31 -17.98
C ALA A 44 43.06 14.77 -19.31
N GLY A 45 42.96 16.08 -19.64
CA GLY A 45 43.77 16.68 -20.71
C GLY A 45 43.36 18.07 -21.26
N THR A 46 43.48 19.12 -20.44
CA THR A 46 44.15 20.43 -20.69
C THR A 46 44.06 21.20 -22.05
N ARG A 47 43.47 22.41 -21.95
CA ARG A 47 43.84 23.76 -22.49
C ARG A 47 43.59 24.25 -23.95
N MET A 48 42.83 25.36 -23.97
CA MET A 48 43.10 26.72 -24.49
C MET A 48 42.62 27.18 -25.89
N ALA A 49 41.99 28.38 -25.82
CA ALA A 49 41.93 29.49 -26.77
C ALA A 49 40.81 29.54 -27.82
N GLY A 50 39.94 30.56 -27.67
CA GLY A 50 39.83 31.59 -28.72
C GLY A 50 38.48 31.79 -29.42
N VAL A 51 37.88 32.95 -29.14
CA VAL A 51 37.15 33.85 -30.05
C VAL A 51 35.62 33.68 -30.23
N GLN A 52 34.99 34.85 -30.03
CA GLN A 52 33.62 35.30 -30.17
C GLN A 52 32.88 34.86 -31.45
N LYS A 53 31.55 34.62 -31.31
CA LYS A 53 30.50 35.31 -32.08
C LYS A 53 29.11 35.01 -31.52
N ALA A 54 28.35 36.07 -31.25
CA ALA A 54 26.89 36.00 -31.07
C ALA A 54 26.22 35.61 -32.39
N PRO A 55 25.02 35.02 -32.32
CA PRO A 55 23.90 35.76 -32.89
C PRO A 55 22.61 35.69 -32.06
N ASP A 56 21.83 36.75 -32.28
CA ASP A 56 20.48 36.99 -31.82
C ASP A 56 19.53 35.80 -32.00
N ASN A 57 18.68 35.58 -31.00
CA ASN A 57 17.38 34.94 -31.19
C ASN A 57 16.38 35.41 -30.12
N VAL A 58 15.99 36.68 -30.24
CA VAL A 58 14.78 37.24 -29.61
C VAL A 58 13.56 36.79 -30.43
N ALA A 59 13.11 35.54 -30.25
CA ALA A 59 11.85 35.07 -30.83
C ALA A 59 11.31 33.75 -30.23
N LYS A 60 11.42 33.47 -28.92
CA LYS A 60 10.79 32.27 -28.31
C LYS A 60 10.27 32.45 -26.87
N VAL A 61 9.86 33.66 -26.48
CA VAL A 61 9.29 33.92 -25.14
C VAL A 61 7.75 33.99 -25.15
N SER A 62 7.11 34.11 -26.32
CA SER A 62 5.65 34.28 -26.43
C SER A 62 4.83 32.98 -26.32
N ASP A 63 5.42 31.81 -26.56
CA ASP A 63 4.69 30.52 -26.51
C ASP A 63 4.71 29.83 -25.13
N VAL A 64 5.64 30.21 -24.25
CA VAL A 64 5.67 29.73 -22.86
C VAL A 64 4.66 30.52 -22.00
N GLN A 65 4.48 31.82 -22.26
CA GLN A 65 3.49 32.64 -21.56
C GLN A 65 2.04 32.32 -21.97
N LYS A 66 1.77 31.88 -23.20
CA LYS A 66 0.43 31.42 -23.61
C LYS A 66 0.02 30.07 -23.01
N LYS A 67 0.96 29.23 -22.55
CA LYS A 67 0.64 27.99 -21.82
C LYS A 67 0.34 28.24 -20.34
N CYS A 68 0.90 29.28 -19.72
CA CYS A 68 0.53 29.69 -18.35
C CYS A 68 -0.84 30.39 -18.25
N ALA A 69 -1.30 31.06 -19.31
CA ALA A 69 -2.60 31.75 -19.29
C ALA A 69 -3.83 30.81 -19.19
N LYS A 70 -3.70 29.52 -19.53
CA LYS A 70 -4.78 28.53 -19.35
C LYS A 70 -4.92 28.01 -17.93
N ALA A 71 -3.95 28.25 -17.05
CA ALA A 71 -4.07 27.92 -15.63
C ALA A 71 -5.06 28.85 -14.90
N GLY A 72 -5.25 30.08 -15.39
CA GLY A 72 -6.14 31.08 -14.79
C GLY A 72 -7.64 30.80 -14.92
N ALA A 73 -8.06 29.80 -15.72
CA ALA A 73 -9.47 29.42 -15.88
C ALA A 73 -9.94 28.35 -14.87
N ILE A 74 -9.02 27.75 -14.10
CA ILE A 74 -9.32 26.64 -13.18
C ILE A 74 -9.63 27.16 -11.78
N ASP A 75 -8.95 28.24 -11.39
CA ASP A 75 -9.13 28.95 -10.12
C ASP A 75 -10.58 29.47 -9.88
N PRO A 76 -11.34 29.99 -10.87
CA PRO A 76 -12.72 30.42 -10.62
C PRO A 76 -13.70 29.26 -10.40
N VAL A 77 -13.43 28.05 -10.92
CA VAL A 77 -14.36 26.92 -10.75
C VAL A 77 -14.30 26.39 -9.32
N LEU A 78 -13.12 26.23 -8.72
CA LEU A 78 -13.03 25.80 -7.33
C LEU A 78 -13.42 26.91 -6.34
N ARG A 79 -13.06 28.17 -6.60
CA ARG A 79 -13.38 29.31 -5.72
C ARG A 79 -14.87 29.69 -5.68
N SER A 80 -15.68 29.23 -6.63
CA SER A 80 -17.13 29.52 -6.69
C SER A 80 -18.01 28.36 -6.20
N ILE A 81 -17.42 27.22 -5.82
CA ILE A 81 -18.16 26.09 -5.27
C ILE A 81 -18.45 26.37 -3.80
N SER A 82 -19.62 26.93 -3.54
CA SER A 82 -20.25 26.83 -2.22
C SER A 82 -20.66 25.37 -2.02
N MET A 83 -20.17 24.74 -0.95
CA MET A 83 -20.48 23.35 -0.59
C MET A 83 -21.98 23.09 -0.38
N ASP A 84 -22.76 24.15 -0.18
CA ASP A 84 -24.21 24.10 0.07
C ASP A 84 -25.04 23.98 -1.21
N LYS A 85 -24.43 24.10 -2.40
CA LYS A 85 -25.13 23.99 -3.69
C LYS A 85 -24.67 22.76 -4.47
N PRO A 86 -25.59 21.89 -4.94
CA PRO A 86 -25.22 20.77 -5.78
C PRO A 86 -24.60 21.25 -7.10
N LEU A 87 -23.46 20.64 -7.46
CA LEU A 87 -22.75 20.94 -8.71
C LEU A 87 -23.63 20.64 -9.93
N SER A 88 -23.61 21.54 -10.91
CA SER A 88 -24.28 21.27 -12.19
C SER A 88 -23.52 20.20 -12.99
N ASN A 89 -24.22 19.46 -13.87
CA ASN A 89 -23.56 18.48 -14.74
C ASN A 89 -22.48 19.11 -15.64
N ARG A 90 -22.65 20.39 -16.01
CA ARG A 90 -21.66 21.14 -16.78
C ARG A 90 -20.37 21.34 -15.98
N ASP A 91 -20.48 21.67 -14.69
CA ASP A 91 -19.33 21.88 -13.80
C ASP A 91 -18.61 20.55 -13.53
N LYS A 92 -19.37 19.48 -13.30
CA LYS A 92 -18.82 18.12 -13.15
C LYS A 92 -17.99 17.71 -14.37
N ILE A 93 -18.52 17.91 -15.59
CA ILE A 93 -17.80 17.62 -16.83
C ILE A 93 -16.56 18.51 -16.98
N ALA A 94 -16.64 19.79 -16.60
CA ALA A 94 -15.49 20.69 -16.64
C ALA A 94 -14.37 20.25 -15.68
N ILE A 95 -14.71 19.84 -14.46
CA ILE A 95 -13.77 19.29 -13.47
C ILE A 95 -13.08 18.03 -14.01
N LEU A 96 -13.85 17.10 -14.58
CA LEU A 96 -13.30 15.86 -15.17
C LEU A 96 -12.42 16.11 -16.40
N LYS A 97 -12.71 17.15 -17.20
CA LYS A 97 -11.86 17.52 -18.36
C LYS A 97 -10.56 18.20 -17.93
N ASN A 98 -10.58 18.93 -16.82
CA ASN A 98 -9.44 19.72 -16.33
C ASN A 98 -8.67 19.04 -15.18
N THR A 99 -8.88 17.73 -14.95
CA THR A 99 -8.25 17.03 -13.83
C THR A 99 -6.73 17.05 -13.90
N ARG A 100 -6.11 17.01 -15.09
CA ARG A 100 -4.63 17.09 -15.20
C ARG A 100 -4.06 18.40 -14.65
N SER A 101 -4.74 19.51 -14.90
CA SER A 101 -4.28 20.82 -14.47
C SER A 101 -4.62 21.10 -13.00
N LEU A 102 -5.70 20.50 -12.48
CA LEU A 102 -6.04 20.54 -11.05
C LEU A 102 -4.95 19.88 -10.19
N PHE A 103 -4.35 18.79 -10.68
CA PHE A 103 -3.30 18.06 -9.96
C PHE A 103 -1.89 18.62 -10.22
N ALA A 104 -1.75 19.69 -11.00
CA ALA A 104 -0.48 20.39 -11.17
C ALA A 104 -0.17 21.35 -10.00
N ASN A 105 -1.19 21.69 -9.19
CA ASN A 105 -1.05 22.52 -8.00
C ASN A 105 -1.49 21.73 -6.77
N ILE A 106 -0.59 21.59 -5.81
CA ILE A 106 -0.79 20.77 -4.60
C ILE A 106 -1.94 21.28 -3.72
N ASN A 107 -2.17 22.59 -3.66
CA ASN A 107 -3.28 23.18 -2.92
C ASN A 107 -4.63 22.82 -3.54
N SER A 108 -4.70 22.73 -4.87
CA SER A 108 -5.92 22.34 -5.59
C SER A 108 -6.28 20.87 -5.40
N VAL A 109 -5.33 20.02 -4.99
CA VAL A 109 -5.62 18.60 -4.65
C VAL A 109 -6.40 18.50 -3.34
N CYS A 110 -6.11 19.34 -2.34
CA CYS A 110 -6.87 19.41 -1.09
C CYS A 110 -8.35 19.76 -1.32
N ASP A 111 -8.65 20.62 -2.30
CA ASP A 111 -10.02 20.99 -2.66
C ASP A 111 -10.73 19.87 -3.41
N CYS A 112 -10.00 19.06 -4.18
CA CYS A 112 -10.56 17.91 -4.89
C CYS A 112 -11.09 16.82 -3.95
N VAL A 113 -10.60 16.74 -2.71
CA VAL A 113 -11.09 15.76 -1.73
C VAL A 113 -12.54 16.04 -1.34
N GLU A 114 -12.93 17.31 -1.21
CA GLU A 114 -14.31 17.69 -0.90
C GLU A 114 -15.30 17.29 -2.02
N LEU A 115 -14.81 17.24 -3.27
CA LEU A 115 -15.60 16.86 -4.43
C LEU A 115 -15.87 15.34 -4.50
N LEU A 116 -15.22 14.52 -3.65
CA LEU A 116 -15.40 13.07 -3.63
C LEU A 116 -16.77 12.64 -3.10
N TYR A 117 -17.45 13.50 -2.34
CA TYR A 117 -18.81 13.23 -1.88
C TYR A 117 -19.79 13.15 -3.05
N ASP A 118 -19.52 13.80 -4.19
CA ASP A 118 -20.32 13.65 -5.41
C ASP A 118 -20.09 12.27 -6.08
N PRO A 119 -21.12 11.40 -6.17
CA PRO A 119 -20.94 10.05 -6.70
C PRO A 119 -20.45 9.97 -8.14
N LEU A 120 -20.75 10.98 -8.99
CA LEU A 120 -20.33 11.00 -10.39
C LEU A 120 -18.84 11.32 -10.53
N LEU A 121 -18.29 12.11 -9.60
CA LEU A 121 -16.90 12.51 -9.59
C LEU A 121 -16.02 11.54 -8.81
N ARG A 122 -16.58 10.93 -7.76
CA ARG A 122 -15.89 10.12 -6.77
C ARG A 122 -14.86 9.16 -7.35
N ARG A 123 -15.27 8.26 -8.25
CA ARG A 123 -14.38 7.19 -8.75
C ARG A 123 -13.17 7.76 -9.48
N SER A 124 -13.40 8.72 -10.37
CA SER A 124 -12.34 9.31 -11.20
C SER A 124 -11.41 10.20 -10.40
N LEU A 125 -11.96 11.02 -9.50
CA LEU A 125 -11.16 11.90 -8.64
C LEU A 125 -10.41 11.11 -7.57
N LEU A 126 -11.05 10.14 -6.90
CA LEU A 126 -10.39 9.34 -5.86
C LEU A 126 -9.18 8.60 -6.42
N ALA A 127 -9.30 8.01 -7.62
CA ALA A 127 -8.17 7.36 -8.26
C ALA A 127 -7.00 8.32 -8.49
N LYS A 128 -7.27 9.58 -8.82
CA LYS A 128 -6.24 10.62 -9.04
C LYS A 128 -5.65 11.15 -7.75
N VAL A 129 -6.47 11.36 -6.72
CA VAL A 129 -5.99 11.75 -5.39
C VAL A 129 -5.10 10.65 -4.81
N VAL A 130 -5.52 9.38 -4.90
CA VAL A 130 -4.71 8.26 -4.39
C VAL A 130 -3.40 8.11 -5.17
N ASP A 131 -3.43 8.21 -6.51
CA ASP A 131 -2.22 8.19 -7.36
C ASP A 131 -1.21 9.28 -6.93
N PHE A 132 -1.68 10.51 -6.75
CA PHE A 132 -0.88 11.64 -6.26
C PHE A 132 -0.33 11.39 -4.83
N MET A 133 -1.17 10.87 -3.94
CA MET A 133 -0.78 10.56 -2.57
C MET A 133 0.27 9.46 -2.51
N VAL A 134 0.15 8.42 -3.34
CA VAL A 134 1.13 7.32 -3.43
C VAL A 134 2.49 7.84 -3.89
N GLU A 135 2.53 8.68 -4.93
CA GLU A 135 3.78 9.30 -5.39
C GLU A 135 4.44 10.15 -4.30
N THR A 136 3.63 10.96 -3.61
CA THR A 136 4.12 11.82 -2.52
C THR A 136 4.60 11.00 -1.31
N ASP A 137 3.87 9.95 -0.93
CA ASP A 137 4.24 9.02 0.15
C ASP A 137 5.59 8.35 -0.13
N VAL A 138 5.76 7.78 -1.33
CA VAL A 138 7.01 7.13 -1.74
C VAL A 138 8.19 8.11 -1.68
N ASN A 139 7.99 9.35 -2.11
CA ASN A 139 9.02 10.38 -2.02
C ASN A 139 9.36 10.72 -0.56
N ILE A 140 8.35 10.94 0.30
CA ILE A 140 8.58 11.23 1.73
C ILE A 140 9.32 10.07 2.41
N ALA A 141 8.90 8.82 2.15
CA ALA A 141 9.53 7.64 2.72
C ALA A 141 10.99 7.51 2.27
N SER A 142 11.28 7.76 0.98
CA SER A 142 12.64 7.73 0.45
C SER A 142 13.54 8.82 1.05
N GLU A 143 12.99 10.00 1.33
CA GLU A 143 13.74 11.10 1.94
C GLU A 143 14.01 10.82 3.42
N TYR A 144 13.03 10.30 4.16
CA TYR A 144 13.20 9.91 5.57
C TYR A 144 14.38 8.95 5.78
N ASP A 145 14.51 7.93 4.93
CA ASP A 145 15.59 6.95 5.04
C ASP A 145 17.00 7.56 4.86
N SER A 146 17.09 8.81 4.38
CA SER A 146 18.35 9.54 4.16
C SER A 146 18.65 10.62 5.20
N LEU A 147 17.70 10.94 6.08
CA LEU A 147 17.80 12.01 7.08
C LEU A 147 18.19 11.46 8.45
N SER A 148 18.85 12.28 9.28
CA SER A 148 19.00 11.97 10.70
C SER A 148 17.67 12.17 11.45
N ASP A 149 17.56 11.57 12.65
CA ASP A 149 16.36 11.75 13.49
C ASP A 149 16.16 13.23 13.88
N GLU A 150 17.24 13.98 14.10
CA GLU A 150 17.19 15.42 14.38
C GLU A 150 16.65 16.22 13.20
N GLU A 151 17.17 15.97 11.99
CA GLU A 151 16.69 16.65 10.77
C GLU A 151 15.22 16.33 10.50
N TRP A 152 14.80 15.08 10.70
CA TRP A 152 13.41 14.68 10.57
C TRP A 152 12.52 15.42 11.56
N ASN A 153 12.92 15.49 12.84
CA ASN A 153 12.15 16.18 13.87
C ASN A 153 12.02 17.68 13.55
N GLU A 154 13.06 18.32 13.01
CA GLU A 154 12.97 19.70 12.53
C GLU A 154 11.98 19.84 11.37
N ILE A 155 12.03 18.95 10.38
CA ILE A 155 11.16 18.99 9.21
C ILE A 155 9.69 18.75 9.60
N GLU A 156 9.42 17.76 10.44
CA GLU A 156 8.08 17.34 10.87
C GLU A 156 7.44 18.31 11.86
N SER A 157 8.26 19.09 12.58
CA SER A 157 7.81 20.07 13.57
C SER A 157 6.73 21.00 13.00
N MET A 158 5.66 21.17 13.79
CA MET A 158 4.63 22.17 13.52
C MET A 158 5.12 23.60 13.75
N TYR A 159 6.20 23.77 14.52
CA TYR A 159 6.75 25.09 14.80
C TYR A 159 7.57 25.58 13.61
N PRO A 160 7.56 26.90 13.34
CA PRO A 160 8.39 27.51 12.31
C PRO A 160 9.85 27.54 12.79
N THR A 161 10.48 26.36 12.93
CA THR A 161 11.91 26.26 13.13
C THR A 161 12.57 26.65 11.81
N PRO A 162 13.52 27.61 11.81
CA PRO A 162 14.24 27.99 10.60
C PRO A 162 14.97 26.77 10.03
N ILE A 163 14.59 26.35 8.83
CA ILE A 163 15.32 25.32 8.09
C ILE A 163 16.33 26.04 7.21
N SER A 164 17.61 25.72 7.34
CA SER A 164 18.69 26.32 6.54
C SER A 164 18.72 25.79 5.10
N ASN A 165 18.34 24.53 4.90
CA ASN A 165 18.39 23.82 3.62
C ASN A 165 17.06 23.92 2.84
N ASP A 166 17.10 24.45 1.61
CA ASP A 166 15.92 24.59 0.74
C ASP A 166 15.26 23.24 0.39
N LYS A 167 16.04 22.15 0.33
CA LYS A 167 15.50 20.79 0.14
C LYS A 167 14.58 20.41 1.31
N ASN A 168 15.03 20.64 2.54
CA ASN A 168 14.29 20.30 3.75
C ASN A 168 13.04 21.19 3.92
N LYS A 169 13.09 22.46 3.47
CA LYS A 169 11.90 23.33 3.39
C LYS A 169 10.85 22.74 2.44
N THR A 170 11.27 22.33 1.24
CA THR A 170 10.39 21.71 0.24
C THR A 170 9.76 20.44 0.79
N LEU A 171 10.55 19.59 1.46
CA LEU A 171 10.04 18.36 2.08
C LEU A 171 9.03 18.66 3.19
N ARG A 172 9.25 19.68 4.03
CA ARG A 172 8.28 20.13 5.04
C ARG A 172 6.95 20.51 4.40
N GLU A 173 6.96 21.30 3.33
CA GLU A 173 5.73 21.70 2.61
C GLU A 173 5.00 20.49 2.01
N GLN A 174 5.75 19.53 1.46
CA GLN A 174 5.19 18.27 0.95
C GLN A 174 4.55 17.44 2.06
N ILE A 175 5.21 17.25 3.21
CA ILE A 175 4.68 16.52 4.36
C ILE A 175 3.42 17.20 4.90
N GLN A 176 3.43 18.53 5.03
CA GLN A 176 2.26 19.28 5.48
C GLN A 176 1.07 19.09 4.53
N THR A 177 1.30 19.18 3.22
CA THR A 177 0.21 19.04 2.27
C THR A 177 -0.29 17.61 2.18
N PHE A 178 0.62 16.63 2.13
CA PHE A 178 0.29 15.21 2.22
C PHE A 178 -0.57 14.93 3.43
N THR A 179 -0.17 15.43 4.61
CA THR A 179 -0.92 15.23 5.86
C THR A 179 -2.31 15.86 5.78
N ASN A 180 -2.44 17.07 5.21
CA ASN A 180 -3.74 17.72 5.09
C ASN A 180 -4.69 16.94 4.16
N ILE A 181 -4.19 16.44 3.01
CA ILE A 181 -4.97 15.58 2.11
C ILE A 181 -5.33 14.27 2.81
N PHE A 182 -4.38 13.65 3.50
CA PHE A 182 -4.57 12.41 4.25
C PHE A 182 -5.71 12.54 5.27
N LEU A 183 -5.71 13.61 6.07
CA LEU A 183 -6.74 13.84 7.10
C LEU A 183 -8.13 14.02 6.49
N LYS A 184 -8.23 14.72 5.35
CA LYS A 184 -9.51 14.87 4.64
C LYS A 184 -10.00 13.55 4.06
N LEU A 185 -9.10 12.76 3.47
CA LEU A 185 -9.44 11.42 2.96
C LEU A 185 -9.85 10.46 4.08
N ASP A 186 -9.19 10.54 5.24
CA ASP A 186 -9.55 9.74 6.41
C ASP A 186 -10.99 10.03 6.85
N CYS A 187 -11.35 11.31 6.94
CA CYS A 187 -12.75 11.70 7.22
C CYS A 187 -13.70 11.15 6.15
N PHE A 188 -13.38 11.32 4.86
CA PHE A 188 -14.19 10.80 3.76
C PHE A 188 -14.40 9.28 3.83
N PHE A 189 -13.38 8.51 4.18
CA PHE A 189 -13.48 7.04 4.26
C PHE A 189 -14.30 6.52 5.45
N LYS A 190 -14.57 7.35 6.47
CA LYS A 190 -15.51 6.99 7.54
C LYS A 190 -16.95 6.88 7.02
N ASP A 191 -17.30 7.66 6.01
CA ASP A 191 -18.67 7.82 5.52
C ASP A 191 -18.95 7.06 4.21
N VAL A 192 -17.95 6.38 3.64
CA VAL A 192 -18.06 5.73 2.33
C VAL A 192 -17.83 4.24 2.41
N GLY A 193 -18.73 3.49 1.76
CA GLY A 193 -18.61 2.04 1.65
C GLY A 193 -17.30 1.60 0.98
N ILE A 194 -16.77 0.49 1.47
CA ILE A 194 -15.49 -0.14 1.09
C ILE A 194 -15.42 -0.55 -0.38
N VAL A 195 -16.57 -0.86 -0.98
CA VAL A 195 -16.67 -1.34 -2.37
C VAL A 195 -16.26 -0.24 -3.35
N GLY A 196 -15.20 -0.48 -4.12
CA GLY A 196 -14.63 0.44 -5.11
C GLY A 196 -13.44 1.26 -4.59
N VAL A 197 -13.30 1.43 -3.26
CA VAL A 197 -12.08 1.99 -2.65
C VAL A 197 -10.94 1.00 -2.79
N PHE A 198 -11.19 -0.27 -2.48
CA PHE A 198 -10.18 -1.31 -2.58
C PHE A 198 -9.71 -1.59 -4.01
N ASP A 199 -10.55 -1.39 -5.03
CA ASP A 199 -10.12 -1.48 -6.43
C ASP A 199 -9.04 -0.43 -6.76
N ILE A 200 -9.17 0.76 -6.17
CA ILE A 200 -8.19 1.84 -6.30
C ILE A 200 -6.94 1.51 -5.48
N PHE A 201 -7.10 1.02 -4.24
CA PHE A 201 -5.97 0.67 -3.39
C PHE A 201 -5.17 -0.49 -3.96
N GLU A 202 -5.83 -1.50 -4.53
CA GLU A 202 -5.17 -2.61 -5.21
C GLU A 202 -4.31 -2.12 -6.39
N LYS A 203 -4.81 -1.15 -7.15
CA LYS A 203 -4.10 -0.62 -8.32
C LYS A 203 -2.92 0.29 -7.96
N TYR A 204 -3.04 1.07 -6.89
CA TYR A 204 -2.10 2.16 -6.59
C TYR A 204 -1.34 1.97 -5.29
N VAL A 205 -2.00 1.55 -4.21
CA VAL A 205 -1.41 1.47 -2.87
C VAL A 205 -0.70 0.12 -2.68
N PHE A 206 -1.39 -0.99 -2.90
CA PHE A 206 -0.88 -2.34 -2.60
C PHE A 206 0.23 -2.82 -3.54
N THR A 207 0.38 -2.16 -4.69
CA THR A 207 1.48 -2.40 -5.65
C THR A 207 2.68 -1.47 -5.42
N SER A 208 2.56 -0.52 -4.49
CA SER A 208 3.56 0.51 -4.23
C SER A 208 4.18 0.32 -2.85
N LYS A 209 5.41 0.82 -2.68
CA LYS A 209 6.12 0.78 -1.38
C LYS A 209 5.74 1.98 -0.52
N THR A 210 4.44 2.14 -0.24
CA THR A 210 3.92 3.24 0.58
C THR A 210 4.11 2.96 2.07
N ARG A 211 4.29 4.02 2.87
CA ARG A 211 4.42 3.95 4.33
C ARG A 211 3.20 4.53 5.06
N TYR A 212 2.47 5.44 4.44
CA TYR A 212 1.42 6.20 5.11
C TYR A 212 0.04 5.97 4.51
N VAL A 213 -0.12 5.99 3.18
CA VAL A 213 -1.42 5.96 2.49
C VAL A 213 -2.25 4.73 2.87
N GLN A 214 -1.60 3.59 3.12
CA GLN A 214 -2.30 2.38 3.57
C GLN A 214 -3.07 2.58 4.88
N PHE A 215 -2.65 3.51 5.76
CA PHE A 215 -3.35 3.79 7.00
C PHE A 215 -4.76 4.36 6.78
N LEU A 216 -5.09 4.83 5.57
CA LEU A 216 -6.46 5.24 5.26
C LEU A 216 -7.48 4.08 5.42
N ILE A 217 -7.04 2.81 5.40
CA ILE A 217 -7.93 1.68 5.70
C ILE A 217 -8.20 1.48 7.20
N TYR A 218 -7.47 2.16 8.09
CA TYR A 218 -7.58 1.93 9.54
C TYR A 218 -8.93 2.35 10.12
N ASN A 219 -9.56 3.38 9.55
CA ASN A 219 -10.84 3.88 10.03
C ASN A 219 -12.05 3.28 9.29
N MET A 220 -11.81 2.35 8.37
CA MET A 220 -12.86 1.52 7.78
C MET A 220 -13.30 0.42 8.75
N ASP A 221 -14.44 -0.22 8.48
CA ASP A 221 -14.91 -1.35 9.26
C ASP A 221 -13.87 -2.50 9.26
N PRO A 222 -13.41 -2.97 10.43
CA PRO A 222 -12.34 -3.96 10.51
C PRO A 222 -12.75 -5.33 9.99
N GLU A 223 -14.01 -5.75 10.13
CA GLU A 223 -14.46 -7.04 9.59
C GLU A 223 -14.41 -7.01 8.06
N ASP A 224 -14.90 -5.94 7.44
CA ASP A 224 -14.87 -5.80 5.99
C ASP A 224 -13.44 -5.76 5.42
N VAL A 225 -12.51 -5.05 6.08
CA VAL A 225 -11.08 -5.01 5.70
C VAL A 225 -10.46 -6.43 5.76
N LEU A 226 -10.71 -7.16 6.85
CA LEU A 226 -10.20 -8.53 7.02
C LEU A 226 -10.82 -9.48 6.00
N VAL A 227 -12.13 -9.38 5.75
CA VAL A 227 -12.86 -10.17 4.74
C VAL A 227 -12.31 -9.89 3.34
N TYR A 228 -12.00 -8.63 3.01
CA TYR A 228 -11.39 -8.29 1.74
C TYR A 228 -10.06 -9.03 1.53
N PHE A 229 -9.13 -8.90 2.48
CA PHE A 229 -7.81 -9.54 2.33
C PHE A 229 -7.93 -11.06 2.28
N LEU A 230 -8.71 -11.68 3.16
CA LEU A 230 -8.90 -13.14 3.17
C LEU A 230 -9.59 -13.65 1.89
N SER A 231 -10.55 -12.91 1.36
CA SER A 231 -11.24 -13.27 0.11
C SER A 231 -10.29 -13.14 -1.09
N SER A 232 -9.42 -12.14 -1.10
CA SER A 232 -8.39 -11.97 -2.12
C SER A 232 -7.33 -13.08 -2.07
N LEU A 233 -6.91 -13.50 -0.87
CA LEU A 233 -6.04 -14.64 -0.67
C LEU A 233 -6.67 -15.95 -1.18
N LYS A 234 -7.94 -16.22 -0.84
CA LYS A 234 -8.67 -17.42 -1.32
C LYS A 234 -8.80 -17.50 -2.84
N ARG A 235 -8.84 -16.36 -3.53
CA ARG A 235 -8.87 -16.28 -5.00
C ARG A 235 -7.50 -16.51 -5.65
N ASN A 236 -6.45 -16.77 -4.87
CA ASN A 236 -5.06 -16.89 -5.34
C ASN A 236 -4.63 -15.68 -6.18
N HIS A 237 -4.88 -14.48 -5.65
CA HIS A 237 -4.61 -13.22 -6.32
C HIS A 237 -3.12 -13.06 -6.68
N ALA A 238 -2.80 -12.32 -7.74
CA ALA A 238 -1.42 -12.05 -8.14
C ALA A 238 -0.58 -11.38 -7.02
N LEU A 239 -1.25 -10.59 -6.17
CA LEU A 239 -0.66 -9.90 -5.02
C LEU A 239 -0.73 -10.70 -3.71
N SER A 240 -0.95 -12.01 -3.74
CA SER A 240 -1.16 -12.82 -2.52
C SER A 240 -0.04 -12.66 -1.48
N GLY A 241 1.22 -12.51 -1.91
CA GLY A 241 2.34 -12.23 -1.00
C GLY A 241 2.19 -10.91 -0.24
N HIS A 242 1.75 -9.85 -0.92
CA HIS A 242 1.46 -8.55 -0.30
C HIS A 242 0.24 -8.63 0.60
N TYR A 243 -0.82 -9.33 0.20
CA TYR A 243 -2.03 -9.47 1.01
C TYR A 243 -1.81 -10.25 2.30
N ILE A 244 -0.92 -11.24 2.31
CA ILE A 244 -0.48 -11.90 3.55
C ILE A 244 0.11 -10.88 4.53
N ALA A 245 1.01 -10.03 4.04
CA ALA A 245 1.69 -9.02 4.84
C ALA A 245 0.72 -7.92 5.33
N TYR A 246 -0.11 -7.35 4.44
CA TYR A 246 -1.12 -6.36 4.80
C TYR A 246 -2.10 -6.91 5.83
N PHE A 247 -2.66 -8.10 5.59
CA PHE A 247 -3.58 -8.75 6.52
C PHE A 247 -2.95 -8.92 7.90
N SER A 248 -1.73 -9.46 7.95
CA SER A 248 -1.07 -9.81 9.21
C SER A 248 -0.66 -8.57 9.99
N SER A 249 -0.09 -7.56 9.31
CA SER A 249 0.24 -6.28 9.92
C SER A 249 -1.01 -5.56 10.42
N TYR A 250 -2.10 -5.53 9.65
CA TYR A 250 -3.35 -4.90 10.08
C TYR A 250 -3.92 -5.61 11.32
N LEU A 251 -3.98 -6.94 11.28
CA LEU A 251 -4.55 -7.76 12.35
C LEU A 251 -3.84 -7.57 13.69
N VAL A 252 -2.51 -7.43 13.69
CA VAL A 252 -1.76 -7.27 14.95
C VAL A 252 -1.71 -5.84 15.44
N ARG A 253 -1.72 -4.86 14.53
CA ARG A 253 -1.53 -3.45 14.85
C ARG A 253 -2.85 -2.71 15.09
N ARG A 254 -3.99 -3.26 14.69
CA ARG A 254 -5.32 -2.67 14.94
C ARG A 254 -5.96 -3.29 16.18
N LYS A 255 -6.45 -2.45 17.10
CA LYS A 255 -7.33 -2.87 18.20
C LYS A 255 -8.68 -3.26 17.63
N MET A 256 -9.14 -4.47 17.98
CA MET A 256 -10.38 -5.08 17.50
C MET A 256 -10.94 -5.98 18.60
N GLU A 257 -12.21 -6.35 18.46
CA GLU A 257 -12.85 -7.31 19.36
C GLU A 257 -12.16 -8.69 19.28
N GLU A 258 -12.03 -9.34 20.42
CA GLU A 258 -11.31 -10.61 20.54
C GLU A 258 -11.94 -11.72 19.70
N ASN A 259 -13.28 -11.74 19.59
CA ASN A 259 -14.02 -12.69 18.76
C ASN A 259 -13.65 -12.55 17.27
N LEU A 260 -13.51 -11.31 16.78
CA LEU A 260 -13.11 -11.03 15.40
C LEU A 260 -11.65 -11.45 15.16
N ILE A 261 -10.76 -11.16 16.12
CA ILE A 261 -9.35 -11.58 16.08
C ILE A 261 -9.25 -13.10 15.99
N ALA A 262 -9.91 -13.84 16.89
CA ALA A 262 -9.92 -15.30 16.90
C ALA A 262 -10.38 -15.89 15.55
N LYS A 263 -11.49 -15.36 15.01
CA LYS A 263 -12.06 -15.77 13.72
C LYS A 263 -11.09 -15.49 12.57
N ALA A 264 -10.45 -14.33 12.56
CA ALA A 264 -9.49 -13.94 11.53
C ALA A 264 -8.23 -14.81 11.54
N ILE A 265 -7.65 -15.06 12.71
CA ILE A 265 -6.50 -15.96 12.90
C ILE A 265 -6.83 -17.36 12.41
N SER A 266 -7.97 -17.92 12.84
CA SER A 266 -8.42 -19.25 12.44
C SER A 266 -8.64 -19.36 10.92
N CYS A 267 -9.26 -18.35 10.30
CA CYS A 267 -9.46 -18.30 8.85
C CYS A 267 -8.13 -18.22 8.09
N PHE A 268 -7.19 -17.40 8.57
CA PHE A 268 -5.87 -17.27 7.97
C PHE A 268 -5.06 -18.56 8.08
N PHE A 269 -5.05 -19.19 9.25
CA PHE A 269 -4.42 -20.49 9.48
C PHE A 269 -4.98 -21.57 8.55
N LYS A 270 -6.31 -21.67 8.46
CA LYS A 270 -6.98 -22.61 7.55
C LYS A 270 -6.63 -22.33 6.09
N TYR A 271 -6.48 -21.07 5.70
CA TYR A 271 -6.07 -20.71 4.35
C TYR A 271 -4.66 -21.20 4.03
N PHE A 272 -3.66 -20.86 4.85
CA PHE A 272 -2.28 -21.07 4.43
C PHE A 272 -1.79 -22.51 4.63
N LYS A 273 -2.35 -23.26 5.57
CA LYS A 273 -1.95 -24.67 5.80
C LYS A 273 -2.18 -25.57 4.58
N ASP A 274 -3.13 -25.20 3.72
CA ASP A 274 -3.51 -25.96 2.52
C ASP A 274 -2.85 -25.40 1.24
N LEU A 275 -1.93 -24.42 1.37
CA LEU A 275 -1.24 -23.83 0.22
C LEU A 275 -0.25 -24.82 -0.39
N LYS A 276 -0.40 -25.02 -1.71
CA LYS A 276 0.54 -25.82 -2.52
C LYS A 276 1.83 -25.08 -2.84
N SER A 277 1.78 -23.74 -2.91
CA SER A 277 2.96 -22.93 -3.17
C SER A 277 3.83 -22.85 -1.92
N ARG A 278 5.00 -23.51 -1.95
CA ARG A 278 5.95 -23.48 -0.82
C ARG A 278 6.36 -22.05 -0.45
N PHE A 279 6.55 -21.18 -1.45
CA PHE A 279 6.85 -19.76 -1.21
C PHE A 279 5.76 -19.06 -0.42
N LEU A 280 4.49 -19.17 -0.86
CA LEU A 280 3.38 -18.53 -0.16
C LEU A 280 3.11 -19.17 1.21
N TYR A 281 3.30 -20.48 1.35
CA TYR A 281 3.20 -21.18 2.62
C TYR A 281 4.21 -20.65 3.64
N LEU A 282 5.50 -20.59 3.29
CA LEU A 282 6.54 -20.10 4.20
C LEU A 282 6.34 -18.62 4.53
N ASN A 283 5.93 -17.82 3.54
CA ASN A 283 5.60 -16.41 3.76
C ASN A 283 4.40 -16.26 4.74
N ALA A 284 3.34 -17.03 4.55
CA ALA A 284 2.21 -17.00 5.50
C ALA A 284 2.59 -17.54 6.89
N ALA A 285 3.44 -18.57 6.96
CA ALA A 285 3.89 -19.15 8.22
C ALA A 285 4.72 -18.16 9.05
N GLN A 286 5.63 -17.39 8.45
CA GLN A 286 6.36 -16.35 9.19
C GLN A 286 5.43 -15.24 9.69
N TYR A 287 4.49 -14.77 8.87
CA TYR A 287 3.52 -13.76 9.32
C TYR A 287 2.55 -14.32 10.35
N PHE A 288 2.28 -15.62 10.35
CA PHE A 288 1.54 -16.28 11.41
C PHE A 288 2.31 -16.27 12.73
N LEU A 289 3.62 -16.56 12.73
CA LEU A 289 4.45 -16.39 13.93
C LEU A 289 4.45 -14.93 14.39
N TYR A 290 4.55 -13.96 13.48
CA TYR A 290 4.43 -12.55 13.79
C TYR A 290 3.09 -12.21 14.46
N ILE A 291 1.97 -12.77 13.97
CA ILE A 291 0.67 -12.64 14.63
C ILE A 291 0.72 -13.15 16.08
N LEU A 292 1.32 -14.32 16.30
CA LEU A 292 1.41 -14.94 17.62
C LEU A 292 2.39 -14.23 18.57
N CYS A 293 3.31 -13.40 18.06
CA CYS A 293 4.12 -12.51 18.91
C CYS A 293 3.25 -11.45 19.59
N PHE A 294 2.26 -10.91 18.88
CA PHE A 294 1.33 -9.90 19.42
C PHE A 294 0.13 -10.51 20.14
N LYS A 295 -0.40 -11.61 19.61
CA LYS A 295 -1.61 -12.30 20.09
C LYS A 295 -1.22 -13.59 20.80
N GLN A 296 -0.46 -13.45 21.88
CA GLN A 296 0.25 -14.53 22.57
C GLN A 296 -0.68 -15.63 23.09
N THR A 297 -1.90 -15.27 23.50
CA THR A 297 -2.95 -16.17 23.99
C THR A 297 -3.29 -17.29 23.01
N TYR A 298 -3.05 -17.09 21.70
CA TYR A 298 -3.35 -18.07 20.67
C TYR A 298 -2.21 -19.06 20.41
N ALA A 299 -1.00 -18.84 20.94
CA ALA A 299 0.15 -19.70 20.64
C ALA A 299 -0.10 -21.17 21.02
N ASN A 300 -0.66 -21.41 22.21
CA ASN A 300 -1.02 -22.76 22.68
C ASN A 300 -2.04 -23.45 21.78
N THR A 301 -2.97 -22.68 21.19
CA THR A 301 -4.00 -23.23 20.28
C THR A 301 -3.36 -23.86 19.02
N TYR A 302 -2.21 -23.34 18.59
CA TYR A 302 -1.54 -23.77 17.36
C TYR A 302 -0.21 -24.49 17.63
N GLU A 303 0.03 -24.95 18.86
CA GLU A 303 1.30 -25.53 19.29
C GLU A 303 1.78 -26.68 18.40
N THR A 304 0.88 -27.61 18.03
CA THR A 304 1.22 -28.75 17.17
C THR A 304 1.77 -28.30 15.81
N PHE A 305 1.17 -27.27 15.20
CA PHE A 305 1.66 -26.70 13.95
C PHE A 305 3.01 -26.03 14.16
N ILE A 306 3.17 -25.23 15.21
CA ILE A 306 4.40 -24.51 15.53
C ILE A 306 5.54 -25.52 15.73
N ASN A 307 5.33 -26.60 16.47
CA ASN A 307 6.33 -27.66 16.67
C ASN A 307 6.75 -28.32 15.34
N THR A 308 5.78 -28.56 14.45
CA THR A 308 6.05 -29.11 13.12
C THR A 308 6.86 -28.12 12.26
N LEU A 309 6.49 -26.84 12.29
CA LEU A 309 7.19 -25.77 11.59
C LEU A 309 8.64 -25.64 12.08
N PHE A 310 8.86 -25.68 13.39
CA PHE A 310 10.17 -25.62 14.03
C PHE A 310 11.07 -26.82 13.72
N LYS A 311 10.47 -27.99 13.48
CA LYS A 311 11.22 -29.19 13.08
C LYS A 311 11.67 -29.14 11.62
N ASN A 312 10.82 -28.61 10.73
CA ASN A 312 10.99 -28.83 9.30
C ASN A 312 11.43 -27.59 8.52
N ASP A 313 10.88 -26.42 8.86
CA ASP A 313 10.87 -25.27 7.94
C ASP A 313 11.32 -23.94 8.57
N VAL A 314 11.47 -23.87 9.91
CA VAL A 314 11.75 -22.60 10.61
C VAL A 314 13.01 -21.89 10.14
N MET A 315 14.02 -22.65 9.69
CA MET A 315 15.29 -22.10 9.19
C MET A 315 15.14 -21.26 7.91
N TYR A 316 14.01 -21.37 7.19
CA TYR A 316 13.72 -20.61 5.98
C TYR A 316 12.94 -19.31 6.24
N LEU A 317 12.50 -19.09 7.47
CA LEU A 317 11.68 -17.93 7.85
C LEU A 317 12.55 -16.72 8.20
N ASN A 318 11.94 -15.54 8.27
CA ASN A 318 12.60 -14.33 8.75
C ASN A 318 13.18 -14.53 10.16
N ARG A 319 14.51 -14.36 10.28
CA ARG A 319 15.26 -14.57 11.52
C ARG A 319 14.76 -13.68 12.66
N ASN A 320 14.44 -12.42 12.38
CA ASN A 320 14.00 -11.47 13.39
C ASN A 320 12.65 -11.89 13.98
N ILE A 321 11.70 -12.28 13.12
CA ILE A 321 10.38 -12.78 13.58
C ILE A 321 10.56 -14.03 14.44
N VAL A 322 11.35 -15.00 13.99
CA VAL A 322 11.56 -16.26 14.72
C VAL A 322 12.24 -16.01 16.06
N ASN A 323 13.25 -15.16 16.12
CA ASN A 323 13.94 -14.84 17.37
C ASN A 323 13.01 -14.15 18.36
N VAL A 324 12.26 -13.14 17.92
CA VAL A 324 11.26 -12.46 18.76
C VAL A 324 10.21 -13.46 19.26
N PHE A 325 9.73 -14.35 18.39
CA PHE A 325 8.79 -15.41 18.79
C PHE A 325 9.41 -16.32 19.85
N CYS A 326 10.65 -16.76 19.67
CA CYS A 326 11.34 -17.60 20.65
C CYS A 326 11.52 -16.90 21.99
N ASN A 327 11.89 -15.63 22.01
CA ASN A 327 12.06 -14.86 23.24
C ASN A 327 10.73 -14.75 24.01
N ILE A 328 9.66 -14.33 23.33
CA ILE A 328 8.33 -14.16 23.95
C ILE A 328 7.82 -15.47 24.54
N HIS A 329 8.00 -16.58 23.82
CA HIS A 329 7.44 -17.89 24.20
C HIS A 329 8.46 -18.79 24.91
N SER A 330 9.60 -18.24 25.37
CA SER A 330 10.66 -18.97 26.09
C SER A 330 11.14 -20.24 25.37
N ARG A 331 11.20 -20.21 24.03
CA ARG A 331 11.67 -21.33 23.21
C ARG A 331 13.16 -21.24 22.96
N LYS A 332 13.79 -22.40 22.77
CA LYS A 332 15.19 -22.47 22.36
C LYS A 332 15.38 -21.73 21.02
N GLY A 333 16.40 -20.88 20.95
CA GLY A 333 16.78 -20.19 19.72
C GLY A 333 17.11 -21.16 18.58
N VAL A 334 16.87 -20.70 17.36
CA VAL A 334 17.17 -21.45 16.13
C VAL A 334 18.55 -21.04 15.62
N SER A 335 19.39 -22.01 15.30
CA SER A 335 20.67 -21.78 14.61
C SER A 335 20.58 -22.20 13.14
N GLY A 336 21.45 -21.64 12.29
CA GLY A 336 21.56 -22.06 10.88
C GLY A 336 20.43 -21.59 9.96
N PHE A 337 19.99 -20.33 10.10
CA PHE A 337 19.05 -19.73 9.15
C PHE A 337 19.61 -19.74 7.72
N ILE A 338 18.74 -20.04 6.77
CA ILE A 338 19.04 -20.05 5.34
C ILE A 338 18.55 -18.75 4.73
N GLU A 339 19.48 -17.95 4.19
CA GLU A 339 19.11 -16.76 3.45
C GLU A 339 18.31 -17.12 2.20
N SER A 340 17.10 -16.58 2.09
CA SER A 340 16.21 -16.72 0.95
C SER A 340 15.44 -15.42 0.73
N ASP A 341 14.79 -15.30 -0.44
CA ASP A 341 13.90 -14.16 -0.70
C ASP A 341 12.78 -14.04 0.35
N ILE A 342 12.38 -15.15 0.96
CA ILE A 342 11.36 -15.22 2.01
C ILE A 342 11.91 -14.70 3.35
N SER A 343 13.13 -15.10 3.70
CA SER A 343 13.77 -14.70 4.95
C SER A 343 14.15 -13.21 4.97
N ARG A 344 14.12 -12.55 3.80
CA ARG A 344 14.37 -11.11 3.61
C ARG A 344 13.09 -10.26 3.57
N ILE A 345 11.92 -10.87 3.74
CA ILE A 345 10.66 -10.13 3.79
C ILE A 345 10.59 -9.41 5.14
N ASP A 346 10.87 -8.10 5.11
CA ASP A 346 10.80 -7.18 6.25
C ASP A 346 9.69 -6.12 6.07
N LEU A 347 8.67 -6.42 5.25
CA LEU A 347 7.58 -5.49 4.97
C LEU A 347 6.46 -5.63 6.01
N PHE A 348 6.43 -4.72 6.98
CA PHE A 348 5.34 -4.61 7.95
C PHE A 348 4.52 -3.35 7.67
N TYR A 349 3.48 -3.48 6.84
CA TYR A 349 2.78 -2.35 6.24
C TYR A 349 2.12 -1.38 7.23
N PHE A 350 1.86 -1.81 8.46
CA PHE A 350 1.23 -0.99 9.50
C PHE A 350 2.15 -0.76 10.70
N ASP A 351 3.46 -0.74 10.48
CA ASP A 351 4.39 -0.21 11.46
C ASP A 351 4.12 1.29 11.73
N PRO A 352 4.41 1.79 12.94
CA PRO A 352 4.05 3.14 13.34
C PRO A 352 4.55 4.18 12.32
N PRO A 353 3.68 5.08 11.81
CA PRO A 353 4.09 6.15 10.93
C PRO A 353 4.93 7.15 11.72
N ASN A 354 6.02 7.63 11.12
CA ASN A 354 6.92 8.64 11.68
C ASN A 354 6.42 10.10 11.50
N ILE A 355 5.27 10.29 10.84
CA ILE A 355 4.54 11.57 10.79
C ILE A 355 3.57 11.58 11.99
N SER A 356 3.86 12.40 13.00
CA SER A 356 3.15 12.38 14.29
C SER A 356 1.66 12.71 14.13
N ARG A 357 1.33 13.62 13.21
CA ARG A 357 -0.06 13.99 12.89
C ARG A 357 -0.88 12.81 12.39
N ILE A 358 -0.29 11.92 11.59
CA ILE A 358 -0.96 10.72 11.10
C ILE A 358 -1.11 9.70 12.24
N MET A 359 -0.06 9.49 13.03
CA MET A 359 -0.12 8.55 14.17
C MET A 359 -1.22 8.94 15.17
N LYS A 360 -1.37 10.23 15.49
CA LYS A 360 -2.39 10.76 16.39
C LYS A 360 -3.83 10.42 15.96
N VAL A 361 -4.10 10.28 14.67
CA VAL A 361 -5.44 9.88 14.16
C VAL A 361 -5.81 8.48 14.61
N TYR A 362 -4.84 7.58 14.70
CA TYR A 362 -5.07 6.15 14.91
C TYR A 362 -4.62 5.65 16.29
N GLU A 363 -4.00 6.51 17.10
CA GLU A 363 -3.39 6.16 18.39
C GLU A 363 -4.34 5.38 19.31
N SER A 364 -5.59 5.81 19.42
CA SER A 364 -6.61 5.13 20.24
C SER A 364 -6.83 3.68 19.83
N ASN A 365 -6.68 3.38 18.54
CA ASN A 365 -6.95 2.08 17.93
C ASN A 365 -5.68 1.34 17.49
N PHE A 366 -4.48 1.87 17.78
CA PHE A 366 -3.22 1.27 17.37
C PHE A 366 -2.60 0.46 18.50
N LEU A 367 -2.02 -0.70 18.16
CA LEU A 367 -1.26 -1.55 19.06
C LEU A 367 0.23 -1.42 18.77
N THR A 368 0.95 -0.80 19.70
CA THR A 368 2.40 -0.80 19.72
C THR A 368 2.91 -2.15 20.21
N PHE A 369 4.07 -2.56 19.69
CA PHE A 369 4.72 -3.76 20.19
C PHE A 369 5.47 -3.40 21.46
N ASP A 370 5.29 -4.20 22.50
CA ASP A 370 5.99 -4.02 23.77
C ASP A 370 7.45 -4.45 23.61
N LYS A 371 8.34 -3.46 23.44
CA LYS A 371 9.77 -3.69 23.23
C LYS A 371 10.46 -4.31 24.45
N SER A 372 9.87 -4.24 25.65
CA SER A 372 10.44 -4.88 26.85
C SER A 372 10.43 -6.41 26.78
N LYS A 373 9.71 -6.98 25.81
CA LYS A 373 9.59 -8.43 25.57
C LYS A 373 10.61 -8.98 24.58
N ILE A 374 11.48 -8.13 24.01
CA ILE A 374 12.58 -8.51 23.10
C ILE A 374 13.82 -8.72 23.94
#